data_AF-A0A968KPJ4-F1
#
_entry.id   AF-A0A968KPJ4-F1
#
_cell.length_a   1.000
_cell.length_b   1.000
_cell.length_c   1.000
_cell.angle_alpha   90.00
_cell.angle_beta   90.00
_cell.angle_gamma   90.00
#
_symmetry.space_group_name_H-M   'P 1'
#
loop_
_entity.id
_entity.type
_entity.pdbx_description
1 polymer ?
#
loop_
_entity_poly.entity_id
_entity_poly.type
_entity_poly.pdbx_seq_one_letter_code
_entity_poly.pdbx_strand_id
1 'polypeptide(L)'
;HILAMAANKDGKFSISNPFFGAEKRMAPAESYVRVGIERIFDRGELVYPDVIMVFHPQVITMQKSYTAPFYSGIKENGLVIINS
;
A
#
# COMPACT_ATOMS: atom_id res chain seq x y z
N HIS A 1 -1.81 -9.86 -1.19
CA HIS A 1 -1.04 -11.08 -0.86
C HIS A 1 0.02 -11.49 -1.87
N ILE A 2 -0.16 -11.34 -3.19
CA ILE A 2 0.79 -11.84 -4.21
C ILE A 2 2.24 -11.35 -3.96
N LEU A 3 2.45 -10.05 -3.75
CA LEU A 3 3.79 -9.49 -3.50
C LEU A 3 4.47 -10.05 -2.24
N ALA A 4 3.74 -10.16 -1.13
CA ALA A 4 4.26 -10.75 0.11
C ALA A 4 4.65 -12.23 -0.10
N MET A 5 3.81 -13.00 -0.79
CA MET A 5 4.14 -14.41 -1.09
C MET A 5 5.38 -14.52 -1.98
N ALA A 6 5.53 -13.66 -2.99
CA ALA A 6 6.73 -13.62 -3.82
C ALA A 6 7.97 -13.28 -3.00
N ALA A 7 7.89 -12.26 -2.13
CA ALA A 7 8.99 -11.89 -1.24
C ALA A 7 9.38 -13.01 -0.26
N ASN A 8 8.39 -13.72 0.32
CA ASN A 8 8.66 -14.88 1.17
C ASN A 8 9.34 -16.03 0.40
N LYS A 9 8.95 -16.28 -0.85
CA LYS A 9 9.61 -17.28 -1.71
C LYS A 9 11.05 -16.89 -2.06
N ASP A 10 11.33 -15.59 -2.11
CA ASP A 10 12.66 -15.02 -2.32
C ASP A 10 13.49 -14.94 -1.02
N GLY A 11 13.04 -15.61 0.06
CA GLY A 11 13.76 -15.67 1.34
C GLY A 11 13.69 -14.39 2.18
N LYS A 12 12.86 -13.41 1.80
CA LYS A 12 12.66 -12.17 2.55
C LYS A 12 11.52 -12.31 3.57
N PHE A 13 11.52 -11.44 4.56
CA PHE A 13 10.39 -11.31 5.48
C PHE A 13 9.34 -10.38 4.87
N SER A 14 8.07 -10.76 4.94
CA SER A 14 7.00 -9.90 4.44
C SER A 14 5.73 -9.95 5.29
N ILE A 15 4.99 -8.84 5.26
CA ILE A 15 3.67 -8.71 5.87
C ILE A 15 2.74 -8.07 4.84
N SER A 16 1.53 -8.61 4.70
CA SER A 16 0.47 -8.06 3.88
C SER A 16 -0.73 -7.76 4.76
N ASN A 17 -1.14 -6.49 4.81
CA ASN A 17 -2.29 -6.04 5.59
C ASN A 17 -3.29 -5.39 4.64
N PRO A 18 -4.51 -5.93 4.49
CA PRO A 18 -5.57 -5.15 3.88
C PRO A 18 -6.04 -4.05 4.86
N PHE A 19 -6.47 -2.92 4.34
CA PHE A 19 -7.09 -1.84 5.09
C PHE A 19 -8.48 -1.57 4.52
N PHE A 20 -9.49 -1.75 5.35
CA PHE A 20 -10.88 -1.52 5.00
C PHE A 20 -11.48 -0.54 6.01
N GLY A 21 -12.15 0.50 5.50
CA GLY A 21 -13.05 1.32 6.31
C GLY A 21 -14.46 0.72 6.32
N ALA A 22 -15.48 1.57 6.39
CA ALA A 22 -16.86 1.11 6.29
C ALA A 22 -17.13 0.44 4.93
N GLU A 23 -17.41 -0.86 4.93
CA GLU A 23 -17.68 -1.64 3.71
C GLU A 23 -18.93 -1.11 3.00
N LYS A 24 -18.71 -0.42 1.88
CA LYS A 24 -19.74 0.07 0.97
C LYS A 24 -19.28 -0.12 -0.47
N ARG A 25 -20.23 -0.31 -1.40
CA ARG A 25 -19.92 -0.34 -2.83
C ARG A 25 -19.26 0.98 -3.23
N MET A 26 -18.18 0.91 -4.02
CA MET A 26 -17.36 2.06 -4.45
C MET A 26 -16.62 2.80 -3.32
N ALA A 27 -16.57 2.25 -2.10
CA ALA A 27 -15.65 2.75 -1.09
C ALA A 27 -14.20 2.51 -1.55
N PRO A 28 -13.25 3.39 -1.18
CA PRO A 28 -11.84 3.11 -1.34
C PRO A 28 -11.47 1.77 -0.71
N ALA A 29 -10.50 1.07 -1.29
CA ALA A 29 -9.89 -0.10 -0.71
C ALA A 29 -8.38 0.11 -0.75
N GLU A 30 -7.72 -0.11 0.39
CA GLU A 30 -6.28 0.05 0.52
C GLU A 30 -5.66 -1.25 1.04
N SER A 31 -4.40 -1.45 0.73
CA SER A 31 -3.64 -2.56 1.28
C SER A 31 -2.18 -2.19 1.33
N TYR A 32 -1.51 -2.65 2.39
CA TYR A 32 -0.11 -2.41 2.62
C TYR A 32 0.66 -3.72 2.47
N VAL A 33 1.86 -3.60 1.91
CA VAL A 33 2.85 -4.67 1.90
C VAL A 33 4.15 -4.11 2.45
N ARG A 34 4.73 -4.83 3.42
CA ARG A 34 6.07 -4.56 3.92
C ARG A 34 6.95 -5.74 3.52
N VAL A 35 8.14 -5.44 3.02
CA VAL A 35 9.17 -6.42 2.67
C VAL A 35 10.48 -5.99 3.31
N GLY A 36 11.15 -6.92 3.98
CA GLY A 36 12.38 -6.66 4.72
C GLY A 36 13.36 -7.81 4.62
N ILE A 37 14.64 -7.50 4.75
CA ILE A 37 15.72 -8.50 4.89
C ILE A 37 15.80 -9.05 6.32
N GLU A 38 15.18 -8.36 7.28
CA GLU A 38 15.04 -8.76 8.67
C GLU A 38 13.57 -8.91 9.05
N ARG A 39 13.32 -9.56 10.18
CA ARG A 39 11.98 -9.81 10.69
C ARG A 39 11.24 -8.50 10.97
N ILE A 40 10.04 -8.38 10.40
CA ILE A 40 9.21 -7.18 10.52
C ILE A 40 8.29 -7.34 11.74
N PHE A 41 8.37 -6.38 12.66
CA PHE A 41 7.50 -6.32 13.86
C PHE A 41 6.38 -5.29 13.74
N ASP A 42 6.55 -4.30 12.86
CA ASP A 42 5.53 -3.29 12.59
C ASP A 42 4.32 -3.89 11.87
N ARG A 43 3.15 -3.75 12.49
CA ARG A 43 1.84 -4.19 11.98
C ARG A 43 0.84 -3.03 11.84
N GLY A 44 1.28 -1.80 12.11
CA GLY A 44 0.44 -0.62 12.03
C GLY A 44 0.19 -0.17 10.60
N GLU A 45 -0.49 0.98 10.49
CA GLU A 45 -0.66 1.69 9.22
C GLU A 45 0.69 2.05 8.60
N LEU A 46 0.76 2.08 7.27
CA LEU A 46 1.98 2.43 6.55
C LEU A 46 2.04 3.95 6.37
N VAL A 47 2.92 4.62 7.13
CA VAL A 47 3.03 6.09 7.13
C VAL A 47 4.03 6.59 6.08
N TYR A 48 5.10 5.83 5.80
CA TYR A 48 6.19 6.25 4.92
C TYR A 48 6.45 5.21 3.82
N PRO A 49 5.67 5.20 2.73
CA PRO A 49 5.84 4.24 1.65
C PRO A 49 7.07 4.56 0.76
N ASP A 50 7.75 3.50 0.31
CA ASP A 50 8.75 3.56 -0.75
C ASP A 50 8.09 3.52 -2.15
N VAL A 51 6.94 2.84 -2.25
CA VAL A 51 6.18 2.66 -3.49
C VAL A 51 4.68 2.81 -3.22
N ILE A 52 4.01 3.56 -4.09
CA ILE A 52 2.54 3.72 -4.07
C ILE A 52 1.99 3.21 -5.40
N MET A 53 0.96 2.36 -5.34
CA MET A 53 0.27 1.82 -6.51
C MET A 53 -1.19 2.26 -6.52
N VAL A 54 -1.60 2.94 -7.57
CA VAL A 54 -2.97 3.43 -7.76
C VAL A 54 -3.64 2.64 -8.86
N PHE A 55 -4.69 1.89 -8.52
CA PHE A 55 -5.40 1.02 -9.46
C PHE A 55 -6.64 1.65 -10.10
N HIS A 56 -7.13 2.78 -9.57
CA HIS A 56 -8.36 3.41 -10.03
C HIS A 56 -8.23 4.94 -10.09
N PRO A 57 -8.66 5.61 -11.19
CA PRO A 57 -8.43 7.04 -11.38
C PRO A 57 -9.14 7.94 -10.36
N GLN A 58 -10.24 7.48 -9.74
CA GLN A 58 -10.94 8.25 -8.70
C GLN A 58 -10.11 8.47 -7.43
N VAL A 59 -9.08 7.66 -7.18
CA VAL A 59 -8.11 7.93 -6.09
C VAL A 59 -7.43 9.28 -6.34
N ILE A 60 -7.17 9.62 -7.60
CA ILE A 60 -6.49 10.86 -8.00
C ILE A 60 -7.53 11.98 -8.18
N THR A 61 -8.56 11.76 -9.01
CA THR A 61 -9.50 12.81 -9.41
C THR A 61 -10.46 13.23 -8.31
N MET A 62 -10.78 12.32 -7.38
CA MET A 62 -11.71 12.57 -6.28
C MET A 62 -11.05 12.47 -4.90
N GLN A 63 -9.74 12.23 -4.82
CA GLN A 63 -9.01 12.00 -3.56
C GLN A 63 -9.65 10.90 -2.68
N LYS A 64 -10.20 9.87 -3.34
CA LYS A 64 -10.85 8.73 -2.67
C LYS A 64 -9.82 7.72 -2.17
N SER A 65 -9.18 8.04 -1.06
CA SER A 65 -8.25 7.19 -0.31
C SER A 65 -8.46 7.39 1.19
N TYR A 66 -8.27 6.34 1.99
CA TYR A 66 -8.19 6.43 3.44
C TYR A 66 -6.93 7.17 3.90
N THR A 67 -5.87 7.15 3.10
CA THR A 67 -4.61 7.88 3.32
C THR A 67 -4.56 9.23 2.58
N ALA A 68 -5.70 9.91 2.39
CA ALA A 68 -5.75 11.16 1.61
C ALA A 68 -4.87 12.30 2.20
N PRO A 69 -4.06 13.01 1.37
CA PRO A 69 -3.85 12.75 -0.06
C PRO A 69 -3.05 11.46 -0.28
N PHE A 70 -3.43 10.65 -1.28
CA PHE A 70 -2.91 9.28 -1.45
C PHE A 70 -1.37 9.17 -1.56
N TYR A 71 -0.68 10.28 -1.87
CA TYR A 71 0.78 10.37 -1.98
C TYR A 71 1.48 10.84 -0.69
N SER A 72 0.73 11.01 0.40
CA SER A 72 1.27 11.48 1.67
C SER A 72 2.35 10.53 2.21
N GLY A 73 3.43 11.11 2.73
CA GLY A 73 4.51 10.36 3.36
C GLY A 73 5.42 9.59 2.42
N ILE A 74 5.23 9.66 1.09
CA ILE A 74 6.15 9.03 0.14
C ILE A 74 7.58 9.53 0.41
N LYS A 75 8.52 8.59 0.49
CA LYS A 75 9.93 8.93 0.72
C LYS A 75 10.54 9.62 -0.48
N GLU A 76 11.64 10.32 -0.27
CA GLU A 76 12.45 10.88 -1.35
C GLU A 76 12.90 9.76 -2.31
N ASN A 77 12.82 10.00 -3.62
CA ASN A 77 13.03 9.00 -4.68
C ASN A 77 12.03 7.82 -4.67
N GLY A 78 10.90 7.95 -3.96
CA GLY A 78 9.83 6.97 -3.99
C GLY A 78 9.14 6.87 -5.35
N LEU A 79 8.54 5.72 -5.62
CA LEU A 79 7.90 5.42 -6.91
C LEU A 79 6.37 5.45 -6.80
N VAL A 80 5.71 6.15 -7.72
CA VAL A 80 4.25 6.08 -7.89
C VAL A 80 3.93 5.38 -9.20
N ILE A 81 3.18 4.29 -9.12
CA ILE A 81 2.71 3.51 -10.28
C ILE A 81 1.20 3.72 -10.39
N ILE A 82 0.74 4.19 -11.55
CA ILE A 82 -0.67 4.45 -11.81
C ILE A 82 -1.13 3.55 -12.95
N ASN A 83 -2.20 2.79 -12.70
CA ASN A 83 -2.95 2.11 -13.73
C ASN A 83 -3.88 3.11 -14.41
N SER A 84 -3.65 3.40 -15.69
CA SER A 84 -4.40 4.38 -16.48
C SER A 84 -5.02 3.78 -17.74
#